data_AF-A0A0M1JXY7-F1
#
_entry.id   AF-A0A0M1JXY7-F1
#
_cell.length_a   1.000
_cell.length_b   1.000
_cell.length_c   1.000
_cell.angle_alpha   90.00
_cell.angle_beta   90.00
_cell.angle_gamma   90.00
#
_symmetry.space_group_name_H-M   'P 1'
#
loop_
_entity.id
_entity.type
_entity.pdbx_description
1 polymer ?
#
loop_
_entity_poly.entity_id
_entity_poly.type
_entity_poly.pdbx_seq_one_letter_code
_entity_poly.pdbx_strand_id
1 'polypeptide(L)'
;MAYWVKIIYDRETYVIDLDRIGAFSVSSNHKITFWLPDGGVSICIHPQSNAESYQKVLNYLEKIHHKTTVSADWIKFHYDREEYLLDLNRISAFSQDPNTHKISFWLPDNGTKMILHPHSNADAHGKVLEYIERKTGYYLK
;
A
#
# COMPACT_ATOMS: atom_id res chain seq x y z
N MET A 1 -0.41 -18.06 -5.39
CA MET A 1 -1.61 -18.22 -6.24
C MET A 1 -2.15 -16.82 -6.46
N ALA A 2 -2.10 -16.36 -7.71
CA ALA A 2 -2.54 -15.02 -8.11
C ALA A 2 -4.01 -14.77 -7.73
N TYR A 3 -4.33 -13.55 -7.33
CA TYR A 3 -5.69 -13.13 -6.95
C TYR A 3 -6.25 -12.21 -8.03
N TRP A 4 -6.88 -12.80 -9.04
CA TRP A 4 -7.40 -12.07 -10.19
C TRP A 4 -8.78 -11.48 -9.93
N VAL A 5 -8.97 -10.21 -10.29
CA VAL A 5 -10.25 -9.50 -10.26
C VAL A 5 -10.54 -8.83 -11.60
N LYS A 6 -11.82 -8.83 -11.99
CA LYS A 6 -12.34 -8.05 -13.12
C LYS A 6 -13.03 -6.80 -12.59
N ILE A 7 -12.67 -5.64 -13.13
CA ILE A 7 -13.23 -4.34 -12.72
C ILE A 7 -13.58 -3.54 -13.97
N ILE A 8 -14.80 -3.00 -14.02
CA ILE A 8 -15.20 -2.02 -15.03
C ILE A 8 -15.00 -0.64 -14.41
N TYR A 9 -14.09 0.15 -14.97
CA TYR A 9 -13.73 1.48 -14.48
C TYR A 9 -13.48 2.39 -15.67
N ASP A 10 -13.99 3.62 -15.63
CA ASP A 10 -13.90 4.62 -16.71
C ASP A 10 -14.16 4.07 -18.12
N ARG A 11 -15.24 3.29 -18.28
CA ARG A 11 -15.66 2.62 -19.54
C ARG A 11 -14.72 1.53 -20.06
N GLU A 12 -13.61 1.27 -19.38
CA GLU A 12 -12.70 0.19 -19.68
C GLU A 12 -12.95 -1.02 -18.77
N THR A 13 -12.52 -2.19 -19.24
CA THR A 13 -12.55 -3.43 -18.46
C THR A 13 -11.13 -3.83 -18.12
N TYR A 14 -10.82 -3.82 -16.84
CA TYR A 14 -9.54 -4.24 -16.29
C TYR A 14 -9.61 -5.67 -15.76
N VAL A 15 -8.55 -6.43 -16.00
CA VAL A 15 -8.32 -7.74 -15.38
C VAL A 15 -6.99 -7.63 -14.64
N ILE A 16 -7.05 -7.65 -13.31
CA ILE A 16 -5.95 -7.21 -12.45
C ILE A 16 -5.58 -8.36 -11.51
N ASP A 17 -4.29 -8.68 -11.41
CA ASP A 17 -3.75 -9.54 -10.36
C ASP A 17 -3.44 -8.70 -9.13
N LEU A 18 -4.23 -8.85 -8.06
CA LEU A 18 -4.04 -8.07 -6.84
C LEU A 18 -2.70 -8.37 -6.14
N ASP A 19 -2.08 -9.53 -6.38
CA ASP A 19 -0.73 -9.86 -5.86
C ASP A 19 0.39 -9.00 -6.50
N ARG A 20 0.07 -8.28 -7.57
CA ARG A 20 0.99 -7.33 -8.22
C ARG A 20 0.83 -5.89 -7.72
N ILE A 21 -0.24 -5.59 -6.99
CA ILE A 21 -0.50 -4.24 -6.48
C ILE A 21 0.30 -4.02 -5.20
N GLY A 22 1.13 -2.99 -5.17
CA GLY A 22 2.01 -2.70 -4.04
C GLY A 22 1.40 -1.82 -2.97
N ALA A 23 0.34 -1.06 -3.30
CA ALA A 23 -0.25 -0.08 -2.40
C ALA A 23 -1.76 0.02 -2.59
N PHE A 24 -2.48 0.11 -1.47
CA PHE A 24 -3.89 0.43 -1.40
C PHE A 24 -4.09 1.61 -0.44
N SER A 25 -5.02 2.50 -0.75
CA SER A 25 -5.54 3.47 0.19
C SER A 25 -7.04 3.27 0.40
N VAL A 26 -7.46 3.46 1.63
CA VAL A 26 -8.86 3.39 2.07
C VAL A 26 -9.21 4.73 2.68
N SER A 27 -10.13 5.44 2.05
CA SER A 27 -10.63 6.71 2.56
C SER A 27 -11.78 6.49 3.55
N SER A 28 -12.08 7.52 4.35
CA SER A 28 -13.13 7.48 5.37
C SER A 28 -14.55 7.18 4.85
N ASN A 29 -14.81 7.42 3.57
CA ASN A 29 -16.06 7.05 2.89
C ASN A 29 -16.02 5.63 2.29
N HIS A 30 -15.10 4.77 2.74
CA HIS A 30 -14.93 3.39 2.28
C HIS A 30 -14.65 3.25 0.79
N LYS A 31 -14.06 4.26 0.15
CA LYS A 31 -13.52 4.11 -1.20
C LYS A 31 -12.14 3.50 -1.10
N ILE A 32 -11.92 2.44 -1.87
CA ILE A 32 -10.60 1.81 -2.02
C ILE A 32 -9.98 2.36 -3.30
N THR A 33 -8.76 2.86 -3.18
CA THR A 33 -7.96 3.32 -4.31
C THR A 33 -6.67 2.50 -4.36
N PHE A 34 -6.26 2.14 -5.57
CA PHE A 34 -4.96 1.51 -5.81
C PHE A 34 -4.48 1.85 -7.21
N TRP A 35 -3.20 1.63 -7.46
CA TRP A 35 -2.54 2.06 -8.69
C TRP A 35 -2.03 0.85 -9.45
N LEU A 36 -2.30 0.81 -10.75
CA LEU A 36 -1.80 -0.26 -11.61
C LEU A 36 -0.30 -0.09 -11.84
N PRO A 37 0.49 -1.18 -11.76
CA PRO A 37 1.90 -1.18 -12.13
C PRO A 37 2.10 -0.70 -13.56
N ASP A 38 3.29 -0.17 -13.85
CA ASP A 38 3.75 0.19 -15.21
C ASP A 38 2.96 1.28 -15.95
N GLY A 39 1.92 1.84 -15.35
CA GLY A 39 1.14 2.95 -15.90
C GLY A 39 0.59 3.93 -14.87
N GLY A 40 0.64 3.60 -13.57
CA GLY A 40 0.19 4.48 -12.49
C GLY A 40 -1.31 4.81 -12.53
N VAL A 41 -2.09 4.10 -13.34
CA VAL A 41 -3.53 4.31 -13.48
C VAL A 41 -4.19 4.04 -12.12
N SER A 42 -4.84 5.07 -11.58
CA SER A 42 -5.55 4.99 -10.30
C SER A 42 -6.92 4.36 -10.50
N ILE A 43 -7.11 3.13 -10.00
CA ILE A 43 -8.42 2.49 -9.94
C ILE A 43 -9.07 2.84 -8.60
N CYS A 44 -10.28 3.37 -8.68
CA CYS A 44 -11.06 3.78 -7.52
C CYS A 44 -12.39 3.03 -7.52
N ILE A 45 -12.63 2.26 -6.47
CA ILE A 45 -13.86 1.48 -6.31
C ILE A 45 -14.58 1.85 -5.01
N HIS A 46 -15.91 1.86 -5.08
CA HIS A 46 -16.78 2.18 -3.96
C HIS A 46 -17.85 1.08 -3.80
N PRO A 47 -18.27 0.74 -2.56
CA PRO A 47 -19.21 -0.35 -2.31
C PRO A 47 -20.52 -0.22 -3.07
N GLN A 48 -21.02 1.00 -3.30
CA GLN A 48 -22.29 1.21 -4.00
C GLN A 48 -22.19 1.07 -5.52
N SER A 49 -21.11 1.55 -6.14
CA SER A 49 -20.94 1.54 -7.61
C SER A 49 -20.26 0.27 -8.12
N ASN A 50 -19.51 -0.41 -7.25
CA ASN A 50 -18.64 -1.53 -7.63
C ASN A 50 -18.76 -2.70 -6.65
N ALA A 51 -19.96 -2.98 -6.11
CA ALA A 51 -20.17 -3.92 -5.00
C ALA A 51 -19.39 -5.25 -5.11
N GLU A 52 -19.47 -5.93 -6.26
CA GLU A 52 -18.79 -7.23 -6.45
C GLU A 52 -17.26 -7.09 -6.45
N SER A 53 -16.73 -6.17 -7.27
CA SER A 53 -15.28 -5.92 -7.34
C SER A 53 -14.74 -5.40 -6.01
N TYR A 54 -15.50 -4.54 -5.33
CA TYR A 54 -15.20 -4.01 -4.01
C TYR A 54 -15.06 -5.13 -2.99
N GLN A 55 -16.02 -6.06 -2.93
CA GLN A 55 -15.96 -7.18 -2.00
C GLN A 55 -14.76 -8.10 -2.31
N LYS A 56 -14.45 -8.35 -3.58
CA LYS A 56 -13.27 -9.15 -3.96
C LYS A 56 -11.97 -8.49 -3.50
N VAL A 57 -11.82 -7.18 -3.67
CA VAL A 57 -10.64 -6.45 -3.18
C VAL A 57 -10.62 -6.45 -1.65
N LEU A 58 -11.75 -6.24 -0.97
CA LEU A 58 -11.81 -6.28 0.49
C LEU A 58 -11.37 -7.64 1.04
N ASN A 59 -11.89 -8.75 0.48
CA ASN A 59 -11.50 -10.11 0.84
C ASN A 59 -9.99 -10.35 0.63
N TYR A 60 -9.40 -9.72 -0.39
CA TYR A 60 -7.96 -9.76 -0.63
C TYR A 60 -7.16 -9.03 0.46
N LEU A 61 -7.59 -7.82 0.86
CA LEU A 61 -6.96 -7.06 1.93
C LEU A 61 -7.06 -7.78 3.28
N GLU A 62 -8.23 -8.38 3.59
CA GLU A 62 -8.39 -9.24 4.76
C GLU A 62 -7.44 -10.44 4.72
N LYS A 63 -7.28 -11.08 3.57
CA LYS A 63 -6.31 -12.18 3.39
C LYS A 63 -4.88 -11.74 3.65
N ILE A 64 -4.48 -10.52 3.25
CA ILE A 64 -3.16 -9.96 3.57
C ILE A 64 -3.03 -9.74 5.08
N HIS A 65 -4.07 -9.21 5.73
CA HIS A 65 -4.05 -8.97 7.18
C HIS A 65 -4.05 -10.23 8.03
N HIS A 66 -4.77 -11.28 7.63
CA HIS A 66 -4.95 -12.50 8.41
C HIS A 66 -3.90 -13.59 8.11
N LYS A 67 -3.11 -13.47 7.04
CA LYS A 67 -2.08 -14.46 6.73
C LYS A 67 -0.75 -14.09 7.36
N THR A 68 -0.36 -14.86 8.36
CA THR A 68 0.99 -15.04 8.91
C THR A 68 2.04 -15.46 7.86
N THR A 69 1.67 -15.64 6.58
CA THR A 69 2.49 -16.33 5.56
C THR A 69 2.55 -15.60 4.21
N VAL A 70 1.89 -14.46 4.02
CA VAL A 70 2.04 -13.67 2.78
C VAL A 70 2.56 -12.28 3.14
N SER A 71 3.90 -12.24 3.29
CA SER A 71 4.75 -11.08 3.53
C SER A 71 4.51 -10.36 4.87
N ALA A 72 5.41 -10.60 5.85
CA ALA A 72 5.51 -9.83 7.09
C ALA A 72 5.85 -8.33 6.87
N ASP A 73 5.91 -7.91 5.60
CA ASP A 73 6.45 -6.62 5.18
C ASP A 73 5.34 -5.69 4.67
N TRP A 74 4.07 -6.09 4.85
CA TRP A 74 2.95 -5.18 4.70
C TRP A 74 2.85 -4.28 5.93
N ILE A 75 2.86 -2.97 5.71
CA ILE A 75 2.60 -1.98 6.75
C ILE A 75 1.25 -1.32 6.55
N LYS A 76 0.69 -0.85 7.65
CA LYS A 76 -0.56 -0.12 7.70
C LYS A 76 -0.34 1.20 8.42
N PHE A 77 -0.74 2.32 7.82
CA PHE A 77 -0.54 3.64 8.43
C PHE A 77 -1.54 4.67 7.93
N HIS A 78 -1.80 5.70 8.73
CA HIS A 78 -2.59 6.85 8.31
C HIS A 78 -1.68 7.90 7.68
N TYR A 79 -2.08 8.44 6.54
CA TYR A 79 -1.40 9.55 5.88
C TYR A 79 -2.45 10.48 5.27
N ASP A 80 -2.34 11.76 5.59
CA ASP A 80 -3.39 12.76 5.33
C ASP A 80 -4.75 12.31 5.90
N ARG A 81 -5.75 12.02 5.06
CA ARG A 81 -7.10 11.59 5.46
C ARG A 81 -7.41 10.13 5.12
N GLU A 82 -6.40 9.38 4.67
CA GLU A 82 -6.56 8.02 4.19
C GLU A 82 -5.70 7.05 5.00
N GLU A 83 -6.18 5.82 5.06
CA GLU A 83 -5.45 4.68 5.61
C GLU A 83 -4.76 3.94 4.46
N TYR A 84 -3.46 3.77 4.56
CA TYR A 84 -2.65 3.09 3.55
C TYR A 84 -2.27 1.69 4.01
N LEU A 85 -2.33 0.74 3.08
CA LEU A 85 -1.73 -0.58 3.17
C LEU A 85 -0.66 -0.68 2.09
N LEU A 86 0.56 -1.01 2.47
CA LEU A 86 1.72 -0.95 1.59
C LEU A 86 2.64 -2.16 1.76
N ASP A 87 3.02 -2.80 0.65
CA ASP A 87 4.06 -3.84 0.62
C ASP A 87 5.45 -3.21 0.50
N LEU A 88 6.26 -3.32 1.56
CA LEU A 88 7.62 -2.78 1.58
C LEU A 88 8.56 -3.46 0.58
N ASN A 89 8.26 -4.68 0.11
CA ASN A 89 9.04 -5.33 -0.95
C ASN A 89 8.91 -4.64 -2.31
N ARG A 90 7.92 -3.76 -2.48
CA ARG A 90 7.72 -2.97 -3.71
C ARG A 90 8.42 -1.62 -3.66
N ILE A 91 8.89 -1.19 -2.48
CA ILE A 91 9.57 0.09 -2.32
C ILE A 91 11.03 -0.04 -2.74
N SER A 92 11.45 0.84 -3.65
CA SER A 92 12.79 0.84 -4.23
C SER A 92 13.78 1.76 -3.50
N ALA A 93 13.27 2.76 -2.77
CA ALA A 93 14.11 3.76 -2.11
C ALA A 93 13.48 4.27 -0.82
N PHE A 94 14.35 4.47 0.18
CA PHE A 94 14.03 5.10 1.46
C PHE A 94 15.00 6.23 1.71
N SER A 95 14.55 7.26 2.41
CA SER A 95 15.40 8.32 2.95
C SER A 95 14.93 8.69 4.35
N GLN A 96 15.85 9.09 5.22
CA GLN A 96 15.52 9.62 6.54
C GLN A 96 16.06 11.04 6.68
N ASP A 97 15.25 11.93 7.23
CA ASP A 97 15.70 13.25 7.64
C ASP A 97 16.48 13.14 8.97
N PRO A 98 17.75 13.58 9.05
CA PRO A 98 18.60 13.35 10.22
C PRO A 98 18.22 14.19 11.44
N ASN A 99 17.42 15.25 11.27
CA ASN A 99 17.02 16.12 12.39
C ASN A 99 15.67 15.70 12.98
N THR A 100 14.76 15.24 12.12
CA THR A 100 13.38 14.92 12.49
C THR A 100 13.11 13.41 12.55
N HIS A 101 14.05 12.60 12.07
CA HIS A 101 13.94 11.14 11.89
C HIS A 101 12.73 10.69 11.07
N LYS A 102 12.11 11.59 10.29
CA LYS A 102 11.02 11.28 9.39
C LYS A 102 11.54 10.41 8.26
N ILE A 103 10.88 9.29 8.01
CA ILE A 103 11.22 8.41 6.89
C ILE A 103 10.36 8.81 5.71
N SER A 104 10.98 9.03 4.56
CA SER A 104 10.28 9.18 3.29
C SER A 104 10.56 8.03 2.36
N PHE A 105 9.56 7.65 1.59
CA PHE A 105 9.65 6.69 0.49
C PHE A 105 8.65 7.07 -0.61
N TRP A 106 8.70 6.36 -1.73
CA TRP A 106 7.84 6.64 -2.88
C TRP A 106 7.00 5.42 -3.20
N LEU A 107 5.70 5.63 -3.42
CA LEU A 107 4.82 4.55 -3.85
C LEU A 107 5.31 3.96 -5.19
N PRO A 108 5.29 2.62 -5.33
CA PRO A 108 5.90 1.93 -6.46
C PRO A 108 5.27 2.30 -7.82
N ASP A 109 3.96 2.56 -7.83
CA ASP A 109 3.19 2.64 -9.07
C ASP A 109 2.95 4.08 -9.56
N ASN A 110 2.97 5.07 -8.65
CA ASN A 110 2.68 6.46 -8.98
C ASN A 110 3.74 7.48 -8.53
N GLY A 111 4.81 7.02 -7.86
CA GLY A 111 5.90 7.88 -7.39
C GLY A 111 5.51 8.91 -6.33
N THR A 112 4.33 8.79 -5.72
CA THR A 112 3.90 9.72 -4.65
C THR A 112 4.81 9.55 -3.45
N LYS A 113 5.40 10.66 -2.99
CA LYS A 113 6.23 10.69 -1.79
C LYS A 113 5.36 10.56 -0.55
N MET A 114 5.61 9.52 0.23
CA MET A 114 5.01 9.28 1.54
C MET A 114 6.01 9.64 2.64
N ILE A 115 5.51 10.17 3.74
CA ILE A 115 6.32 10.59 4.89
C ILE A 115 5.74 9.98 6.16
N LEU A 116 6.51 9.14 6.85
CA LEU A 116 6.14 8.59 8.15
C LEU A 116 6.79 9.40 9.26
N HIS A 117 5.96 9.87 10.18
CA HIS A 117 6.44 10.51 11.39
C HIS A 117 6.74 9.46 12.46
N PRO A 118 7.85 9.57 13.21
CA PRO A 118 8.17 8.63 14.30
C PRO A 118 7.09 8.60 15.40
N HIS A 119 6.30 9.66 15.56
CA HIS A 119 5.27 9.76 16.59
C HIS A 119 3.86 9.39 16.07
N SER A 120 3.36 10.03 15.00
CA SER A 120 2.01 9.75 14.48
C SER A 120 1.90 8.39 13.79
N ASN A 121 3.02 7.82 13.37
CA ASN A 121 3.08 6.55 12.65
C ASN A 121 4.06 5.58 13.32
N ALA A 122 4.18 5.63 14.65
CA ALA A 122 5.22 4.91 15.40
C ALA A 122 5.36 3.42 15.02
N ASP A 123 4.24 2.70 14.91
CA ASP A 123 4.24 1.27 14.51
C ASP A 123 4.79 1.06 13.10
N ALA A 124 4.25 1.79 12.12
CA ALA A 124 4.70 1.68 10.73
C ALA A 124 6.13 2.18 10.53
N HIS A 125 6.53 3.23 11.25
CA HIS A 125 7.87 3.79 11.23
C HIS A 125 8.90 2.77 11.75
N GLY A 126 8.62 2.13 12.89
CA GLY A 126 9.47 1.06 13.43
C GLY A 126 9.59 -0.12 12.48
N LYS A 127 8.46 -0.60 11.93
CA LYS A 127 8.46 -1.70 10.93
C LYS A 127 9.27 -1.38 9.69
N VAL A 128 9.25 -0.13 9.21
CA VAL A 128 10.06 0.29 8.06
C VAL A 128 11.55 0.27 8.40
N LEU A 129 11.95 0.73 9.59
CA LEU A 129 13.35 0.66 10.03
C LEU A 129 13.83 -0.80 10.13
N GLU A 130 13.05 -1.65 10.80
CA GLU A 130 13.34 -3.08 10.92
C GLU A 130 13.43 -3.76 9.54
N TYR A 131 12.52 -3.42 8.63
CA TYR A 131 12.55 -3.92 7.26
C TYR A 131 13.83 -3.52 6.53
N ILE A 132 14.23 -2.24 6.60
CA ILE A 132 15.44 -1.74 5.93
C ILE A 132 16.68 -2.44 6.48
N GLU A 133 16.81 -2.54 7.80
CA GLU A 133 17.93 -3.24 8.44
C GLU A 133 17.96 -4.70 8.01
N ARG A 134 16.84 -5.42 8.13
CA ARG A 134 16.75 -6.85 7.78
C ARG A 134 17.00 -7.11 6.29
N LYS A 135 16.58 -6.22 5.40
CA LYS A 135 16.68 -6.40 3.93
C LYS A 135 18.03 -5.97 3.37
N THR A 136 18.65 -4.93 3.95
CA THR A 136 19.83 -4.27 3.37
C THR A 136 21.06 -4.29 4.26
N GLY A 137 20.90 -4.52 5.57
CA GLY A 137 21.95 -4.39 6.57
C GLY A 137 22.30 -2.94 6.95
N TYR A 138 21.62 -1.94 6.37
CA TYR A 138 21.87 -0.52 6.68
C TYR A 138 20.99 -0.01 7.83
N TYR A 139 21.55 0.90 8.61
CA TYR A 139 20.86 1.62 9.67
C TYR A 139 20.63 3.07 9.25
N LEU A 140 19.38 3.52 9.34
CA LEU A 140 19.05 4.93 9.24
C LEU A 140 19.10 5.52 10.66
N LYS A 141 20.14 6.31 10.94
CA LYS A 141 20.40 6.96 12.22
C LYS A 141 20.13 8.46 12.11
#